data_AF-A0A2E0GTC9-F1
#
_entry.id   AF-A0A2E0GTC9-F1
#
_cell.length_a   1.000
_cell.length_b   1.000
_cell.length_c   1.000
_cell.angle_alpha   90.00
_cell.angle_beta   90.00
_cell.angle_gamma   90.00
#
_symmetry.space_group_name_H-M   'P 1'
#
loop_
_entity.id
_entity.type
_entity.pdbx_description
1 polymer ?
#
loop_
_entity_poly.entity_id
_entity_poly.type
_entity_poly.pdbx_seq_one_letter_code
_entity_poly.pdbx_strand_id
1 'polypeptide(L)'
;MGTVKWDGSESTNSSDPANWSTGAIPVGGDDVVFDATSDSGNHCVLNFTTSAPTFPEDGNDLNSITIGSDFTKQIQTGAACEVNLEGIITINKPACIKNGHALTFDFNAAPSTTVYDGNGTSYSYKPFVVFSSGMTSSVFENTDARANTTFNFGSQNFSMVDGVYPNVTFTGILYAKRIYSDNAKTEFNTYGSVDILNFNGGQVKSSSFNIYDYEKEYYFEKDLTSLGEYFQFGHTTARFKTYRSSGTGSVTFPVTGELKSAAFGNDTTNNFYTQYHKVIIENNDSSSNYWLVSAGLTLECNELVISDGGRFYGPSSGTKAVAIRSVKRPTVQGDWNFRQTADGIYESIGDSSNTPVFHGGTGRQTLTKNTVLCGDGMNRVVLVNDLNLSLPFIYQRDSLGNNAYDLRSVAAAASSSSLNAYPMAAAGKVIAFSISSGGTSISADANNQTFEVRTNGGSGTNILFSRNDMTNTNGTNYTYTTTGLSISFAANDQLQVRRTAGSLVFGNVNVILYVRYD
;
A
#
# COMPACT_ATOMS: atom_id res chain seq x y z
N MET A 1 3.23 22.78 34.07
CA MET A 1 4.16 21.67 34.37
C MET A 1 4.26 21.41 35.87
N GLY A 2 3.20 20.86 36.45
CA GLY A 2 3.20 20.20 37.75
C GLY A 2 2.22 19.02 37.72
N THR A 3 2.17 18.25 38.80
CA THR A 3 1.13 17.22 38.96
C THR A 3 -0.14 17.87 39.50
N VAL A 4 -1.22 17.80 38.75
CA VAL A 4 -2.55 18.32 39.14
C VAL A 4 -3.48 17.14 39.35
N LYS A 5 -4.14 17.07 40.51
CA LYS A 5 -5.09 16.00 40.81
C LYS A 5 -6.51 16.49 40.74
N TRP A 6 -7.43 15.63 40.30
CA TRP A 6 -8.85 15.83 40.57
C TRP A 6 -9.09 15.74 42.10
N ASP A 7 -10.05 16.51 42.60
CA ASP A 7 -10.67 16.37 43.93
C ASP A 7 -12.19 16.26 43.75
N GLY A 8 -12.76 17.13 42.90
CA GLY A 8 -14.19 17.13 42.56
C GLY A 8 -15.10 17.50 43.72
N SER A 9 -14.55 18.14 44.76
CA SER A 9 -15.21 18.44 46.03
C SER A 9 -16.37 19.44 45.89
N GLU A 10 -16.25 20.41 44.98
CA GLU A 10 -17.27 21.45 44.76
C GLU A 10 -18.34 21.03 43.73
N SER A 11 -17.93 20.41 42.61
CA SER A 11 -18.86 20.02 41.55
C SER A 11 -18.32 18.88 40.67
N THR A 12 -19.10 18.47 39.67
CA THR A 12 -18.65 17.52 38.62
C THR A 12 -17.79 18.16 37.54
N ASN A 13 -17.73 19.49 37.46
CA ASN A 13 -17.29 20.19 36.27
C ASN A 13 -15.76 20.32 36.18
N SER A 14 -15.15 19.82 35.10
CA SER A 14 -13.70 19.94 34.86
C SER A 14 -13.22 21.38 34.65
N SER A 15 -14.09 22.29 34.19
CA SER A 15 -13.80 23.71 33.99
C SER A 15 -13.90 24.55 35.27
N ASP A 16 -14.10 23.92 36.43
CA ASP A 16 -14.11 24.59 37.73
C ASP A 16 -12.72 24.45 38.40
N PRO A 17 -11.94 25.54 38.58
CA PRO A 17 -10.63 25.49 39.22
C PRO A 17 -10.64 24.88 40.63
N ALA A 18 -11.76 24.97 41.36
CA ALA A 18 -11.86 24.48 42.72
C ALA A 18 -11.96 22.96 42.82
N ASN A 19 -12.28 22.26 41.72
CA ASN A 19 -12.27 20.79 41.67
C ASN A 19 -10.87 20.18 41.49
N TRP A 20 -9.82 21.00 41.40
CA TRP A 20 -8.43 20.56 41.17
C TRP A 20 -7.54 20.90 42.35
N SER A 21 -6.60 20.01 42.69
CA SER A 21 -5.77 20.08 43.90
C SER A 21 -4.87 21.33 44.01
N THR A 22 -4.70 22.06 42.92
CA THR A 22 -3.92 23.30 42.83
C THR A 22 -4.78 24.57 42.92
N GLY A 23 -6.11 24.44 42.92
CA GLY A 23 -7.04 25.57 42.74
C GLY A 23 -7.01 26.16 41.32
N ALA A 24 -6.49 25.41 40.34
CA ALA A 24 -6.34 25.81 38.94
C ALA A 24 -6.67 24.64 38.01
N ILE A 25 -7.33 24.93 36.88
CA ILE A 25 -7.58 23.95 35.81
C ILE A 25 -6.20 23.53 35.22
N PRO A 26 -5.99 22.25 34.90
CA PRO A 26 -4.78 21.78 34.20
C PRO A 26 -4.52 22.55 32.91
N VAL A 27 -3.24 22.76 32.61
CA VAL A 27 -2.74 23.46 31.40
C VAL A 27 -1.67 22.64 30.69
N GLY A 28 -1.18 23.12 29.55
CA GLY A 28 -0.10 22.48 28.80
C GLY A 28 1.10 22.03 29.65
N GLY A 29 1.51 20.79 29.46
CA GLY A 29 2.63 20.14 30.13
C GLY A 29 2.38 19.72 31.59
N ASP A 30 1.14 19.75 32.08
CA ASP A 30 0.80 19.17 33.40
C ASP A 30 0.60 17.64 33.34
N ASP A 31 0.84 16.99 34.48
CA ASP A 31 0.49 15.59 34.72
C ASP A 31 -0.82 15.52 35.48
N VAL A 32 -1.88 14.97 34.85
CA VAL A 32 -3.21 14.89 35.47
C VAL A 32 -3.41 13.52 36.12
N VAL A 33 -3.78 13.52 37.40
CA VAL A 33 -3.96 12.27 38.19
C VAL A 33 -5.36 12.19 38.79
N PHE A 34 -5.96 11.01 38.67
CA PHE A 34 -7.19 10.60 39.34
C PHE A 34 -6.86 9.41 40.26
N ASP A 35 -6.85 9.59 41.58
CA ASP A 35 -6.49 8.54 42.57
C ASP A 35 -7.40 8.58 43.82
N ALA A 36 -7.05 7.92 44.93
CA ALA A 36 -7.85 7.99 46.17
C ALA A 36 -7.88 9.38 46.82
N THR A 37 -6.93 10.27 46.52
CA THR A 37 -7.01 11.69 46.92
C THR A 37 -7.96 12.50 46.04
N SER A 38 -8.47 11.89 44.97
CA SER A 38 -9.54 12.39 44.08
C SER A 38 -10.93 11.83 44.41
N ASP A 39 -11.10 11.23 45.59
CA ASP A 39 -12.27 10.41 45.92
C ASP A 39 -13.28 11.06 46.89
N SER A 40 -12.95 12.23 47.44
CA SER A 40 -13.80 13.05 48.31
C SER A 40 -15.11 13.46 47.63
N GLY A 41 -15.06 13.74 46.32
CA GLY A 41 -16.09 14.46 45.60
C GLY A 41 -16.82 13.67 44.52
N ASN A 42 -17.01 14.33 43.39
CA ASN A 42 -17.86 13.92 42.27
C ASN A 42 -17.10 13.22 41.13
N HIS A 43 -17.83 12.66 40.17
CA HIS A 43 -17.26 12.27 38.87
C HIS A 43 -16.66 13.48 38.15
N CYS A 44 -15.54 13.28 37.45
CA CYS A 44 -14.98 14.31 36.57
C CYS A 44 -15.75 14.30 35.26
N VAL A 45 -16.51 15.36 34.99
CA VAL A 45 -17.26 15.55 33.75
C VAL A 45 -16.53 16.60 32.92
N LEU A 46 -15.91 16.16 31.83
CA LEU A 46 -15.31 16.99 30.80
C LEU A 46 -16.42 17.76 30.08
N ASN A 47 -16.60 19.03 30.47
CA ASN A 47 -17.73 19.86 30.04
C ASN A 47 -17.28 21.29 29.75
N PHE A 48 -16.85 21.51 28.50
CA PHE A 48 -16.38 22.80 28.01
C PHE A 48 -17.41 23.36 27.03
N THR A 49 -17.82 24.62 27.24
CA THR A 49 -18.93 25.25 26.49
C THR A 49 -18.47 26.05 25.27
N THR A 50 -17.20 25.91 24.89
CA THR A 50 -16.57 26.59 23.75
C THR A 50 -16.83 25.85 22.44
N SER A 51 -16.58 26.51 21.30
CA SER A 51 -16.79 25.94 19.96
C SER A 51 -15.82 24.83 19.55
N ALA A 52 -14.75 24.62 20.34
CA ALA A 52 -13.80 23.53 20.22
C ALA A 52 -13.42 23.07 21.65
N PRO A 53 -14.18 22.12 22.24
CA PRO A 53 -14.05 21.73 23.63
C PRO A 53 -12.85 20.78 23.87
N THR A 54 -11.67 21.37 24.02
CA THR A 54 -10.44 20.65 24.39
C THR A 54 -10.26 20.55 25.91
N PHE A 55 -9.59 19.50 26.37
CA PHE A 55 -8.96 19.41 27.68
C PHE A 55 -7.45 19.16 27.49
N PRO A 56 -6.57 20.08 27.90
CA PRO A 56 -6.82 21.30 28.67
C PRO A 56 -7.49 22.42 27.84
N GLU A 57 -8.07 23.41 28.54
CA GLU A 57 -8.82 24.51 27.90
C GLU A 57 -7.93 25.50 27.12
N ASP A 58 -6.63 25.53 27.42
CA ASP A 58 -5.65 26.36 26.71
C ASP A 58 -5.29 25.79 25.32
N GLY A 59 -5.81 24.61 24.98
CA GLY A 59 -5.60 23.94 23.70
C GLY A 59 -4.22 23.28 23.54
N ASN A 60 -3.35 23.36 24.55
CA ASN A 60 -2.04 22.73 24.53
C ASN A 60 -2.13 21.25 24.92
N ASP A 61 -1.00 20.54 24.91
CA ASP A 61 -0.93 19.12 25.25
C ASP A 61 -0.64 18.89 26.74
N LEU A 62 -1.35 17.97 27.41
CA LEU A 62 -0.98 17.46 28.74
C LEU A 62 0.21 16.50 28.63
N ASN A 63 1.11 16.48 29.61
CA ASN A 63 2.25 15.56 29.61
C ASN A 63 1.81 14.10 29.84
N SER A 64 0.89 13.87 30.78
CA SER A 64 0.29 12.55 30.98
C SER A 64 -1.06 12.59 31.69
N ILE A 65 -1.81 11.48 31.59
CA ILE A 65 -2.97 11.17 32.45
C ILE A 65 -2.73 9.85 33.17
N THR A 66 -2.98 9.82 34.48
CA THR A 66 -2.97 8.58 35.28
C THR A 66 -4.31 8.39 35.99
N ILE A 67 -4.95 7.24 35.77
CA ILE A 67 -6.13 6.79 36.51
C ILE A 67 -5.69 5.66 37.46
N GLY A 68 -5.58 5.98 38.74
CA GLY A 68 -5.26 5.06 39.82
C GLY A 68 -6.29 3.95 39.99
N SER A 69 -5.85 2.82 40.55
CA SER A 69 -6.71 1.66 40.87
C SER A 69 -7.67 1.93 42.03
N ASP A 70 -7.42 3.01 42.76
CA ASP A 70 -8.03 3.45 44.01
C ASP A 70 -9.01 4.63 43.84
N PHE A 71 -9.01 5.30 42.68
CA PHE A 71 -10.02 6.28 42.30
C PHE A 71 -11.39 5.60 42.18
N THR A 72 -12.40 5.92 43.01
CA THR A 72 -13.71 5.21 42.92
C THR A 72 -14.66 5.83 41.90
N LYS A 73 -14.45 7.09 41.49
CA LYS A 73 -15.30 7.79 40.50
C LYS A 73 -14.99 7.39 39.05
N GLN A 74 -15.46 8.20 38.10
CA GLN A 74 -15.32 7.98 36.65
C GLN A 74 -14.96 9.30 35.96
N ILE A 75 -14.33 9.19 34.79
CA ILE A 75 -14.23 10.25 33.80
C ILE A 75 -15.45 10.13 32.88
N GLN A 76 -16.11 11.26 32.65
CA GLN A 76 -17.34 11.39 31.87
C GLN A 76 -17.22 12.62 30.95
N THR A 77 -18.14 12.74 30.00
CA THR A 77 -18.25 13.89 29.08
C THR A 77 -19.62 14.55 29.19
N GLY A 78 -19.66 15.88 29.33
CA GLY A 78 -20.90 16.68 29.29
C GLY A 78 -21.29 17.15 27.88
N ALA A 79 -20.32 17.18 26.96
CA ALA A 79 -20.47 17.46 25.53
C ALA A 79 -19.46 16.59 24.76
N ALA A 80 -19.36 16.72 23.43
CA ALA A 80 -18.18 16.18 22.74
C ALA A 80 -16.90 16.83 23.30
N CYS A 81 -15.79 16.09 23.41
CA CYS A 81 -14.54 16.62 23.96
C CYS A 81 -13.32 15.92 23.35
N GLU A 82 -12.22 16.67 23.22
CA GLU A 82 -10.91 16.17 22.80
C GLU A 82 -9.90 16.38 23.94
N VAL A 83 -9.10 15.36 24.26
CA VAL A 83 -8.11 15.37 25.35
C VAL A 83 -6.73 15.30 24.73
N ASN A 84 -5.98 16.40 24.81
CA ASN A 84 -4.71 16.59 24.13
C ASN A 84 -3.54 16.07 24.99
N LEU A 85 -2.70 15.20 24.43
CA LEU A 85 -1.65 14.48 25.16
C LEU A 85 -0.31 14.48 24.39
N GLU A 86 0.72 15.05 25.01
CA GLU A 86 2.12 14.98 24.57
C GLU A 86 2.72 13.59 24.86
N GLY A 87 2.13 12.84 25.81
CA GLY A 87 2.71 11.60 26.32
C GLY A 87 1.74 10.42 26.38
N ILE A 88 1.37 10.03 27.60
CA ILE A 88 0.82 8.71 27.91
C ILE A 88 -0.45 8.80 28.76
N ILE A 89 -1.40 7.90 28.51
CA ILE A 89 -2.46 7.58 29.47
C ILE A 89 -2.19 6.22 30.14
N THR A 90 -2.16 6.21 31.46
CA THR A 90 -1.98 5.02 32.29
C THR A 90 -3.28 4.74 33.05
N ILE A 91 -3.86 3.56 32.85
CA ILE A 91 -5.17 3.20 33.41
C ILE A 91 -5.04 1.92 34.25
N ASN A 92 -5.29 2.07 35.55
CA ASN A 92 -5.11 1.02 36.54
C ASN A 92 -6.46 0.50 37.09
N LYS A 93 -7.57 0.91 36.47
CA LYS A 93 -8.94 0.64 36.92
C LYS A 93 -9.89 0.27 35.77
N PRO A 94 -10.72 -0.78 35.90
CA PRO A 94 -11.81 -1.08 34.95
C PRO A 94 -13.04 -0.18 35.17
N ALA A 95 -13.87 -0.03 34.14
CA ALA A 95 -15.11 0.77 34.15
C ALA A 95 -14.95 2.24 34.64
N CYS A 96 -13.77 2.85 34.43
CA CYS A 96 -13.46 4.23 34.82
C CYS A 96 -13.89 5.28 33.78
N ILE A 97 -14.15 4.88 32.52
CA ILE A 97 -14.57 5.79 31.45
C ILE A 97 -16.07 5.56 31.13
N LYS A 98 -16.88 6.63 31.22
CA LYS A 98 -18.33 6.60 30.97
C LYS A 98 -18.78 7.85 30.20
N ASN A 99 -18.77 7.77 28.88
CA ASN A 99 -19.05 8.91 28.00
C ASN A 99 -20.38 8.73 27.26
N GLY A 100 -21.32 9.65 27.50
CA GLY A 100 -22.56 9.78 26.71
C GLY A 100 -22.38 10.56 25.41
N HIS A 101 -21.22 11.20 25.23
CA HIS A 101 -20.85 12.00 24.06
C HIS A 101 -19.48 11.56 23.54
N ALA A 102 -19.08 12.05 22.37
CA ALA A 102 -17.80 11.70 21.77
C ALA A 102 -16.62 12.17 22.64
N LEU A 103 -15.70 11.27 22.96
CA LEU A 103 -14.42 11.59 23.62
C LEU A 103 -13.26 11.14 22.73
N THR A 104 -12.43 12.07 22.29
CA THR A 104 -11.15 11.75 21.65
C THR A 104 -10.03 11.92 22.66
N PHE A 105 -9.11 10.96 22.76
CA PHE A 105 -7.78 11.19 23.31
C PHE A 105 -6.82 11.32 22.13
N ASP A 106 -6.23 12.51 21.97
CA ASP A 106 -5.34 12.84 20.86
C ASP A 106 -3.89 12.85 21.33
N PHE A 107 -3.06 12.04 20.69
CA PHE A 107 -1.68 11.78 21.12
C PHE A 107 -0.66 12.40 20.17
N ASN A 108 -0.15 13.58 20.56
CA ASN A 108 0.59 14.50 19.70
C ASN A 108 2.13 14.35 19.75
N ALA A 109 2.69 13.73 20.80
CA ALA A 109 4.13 13.44 20.87
C ALA A 109 4.42 12.04 21.46
N ALA A 110 5.65 11.54 21.32
CA ALA A 110 5.99 10.17 21.70
C ALA A 110 6.24 10.05 23.22
N PRO A 111 5.66 9.05 23.92
CA PRO A 111 5.70 9.00 25.37
C PRO A 111 7.12 8.77 25.93
N SER A 112 7.38 9.28 27.13
CA SER A 112 8.68 9.18 27.80
C SER A 112 8.97 7.76 28.34
N THR A 113 7.94 6.97 28.67
CA THR A 113 7.98 5.60 29.21
C THR A 113 9.04 4.70 28.56
N THR A 114 9.79 3.95 29.36
CA THR A 114 10.69 2.91 28.84
C THR A 114 9.94 1.59 28.78
N VAL A 115 10.03 0.88 27.65
CA VAL A 115 9.47 -0.47 27.46
C VAL A 115 10.52 -1.37 26.82
N TYR A 116 10.32 -2.68 26.89
CA TYR A 116 11.31 -3.66 26.48
C TYR A 116 10.72 -4.67 25.50
N ASP A 117 11.55 -5.21 24.61
CA ASP A 117 11.16 -6.30 23.71
C ASP A 117 11.27 -7.68 24.39
N GLY A 118 10.88 -8.74 23.69
CA GLY A 118 11.04 -10.12 24.16
C GLY A 118 12.50 -10.56 24.39
N ASN A 119 13.51 -9.76 24.06
CA ASN A 119 14.90 -10.01 24.43
C ASN A 119 15.32 -9.28 25.72
N GLY A 120 14.42 -8.50 26.34
CA GLY A 120 14.74 -7.63 27.47
C GLY A 120 15.53 -6.37 27.07
N THR A 121 15.55 -6.03 25.77
CA THR A 121 16.22 -4.84 25.25
C THR A 121 15.24 -3.67 25.18
N SER A 122 15.67 -2.46 25.56
CA SER A 122 14.83 -1.26 25.46
C SER A 122 14.34 -1.05 24.02
N TYR A 123 13.05 -0.81 23.87
CA TYR A 123 12.35 -0.82 22.59
C TYR A 123 11.75 0.56 22.27
N SER A 124 12.03 1.06 21.07
CA SER A 124 11.76 2.45 20.69
C SER A 124 10.29 2.76 20.41
N TYR A 125 9.48 1.77 20.05
CA TYR A 125 8.08 1.95 19.68
C TYR A 125 7.20 1.66 20.89
N LYS A 126 6.80 2.73 21.57
CA LYS A 126 6.22 2.69 22.92
C LYS A 126 4.69 2.64 22.88
N PRO A 127 4.05 2.17 23.96
CA PRO A 127 2.61 2.30 24.15
C PRO A 127 2.24 3.69 24.67
N PHE A 128 1.24 4.27 24.04
CA PHE A 128 0.59 5.52 24.44
C PHE A 128 -0.54 5.30 25.46
N VAL A 129 -1.04 4.06 25.52
CA VAL A 129 -2.05 3.59 26.47
C VAL A 129 -1.47 2.39 27.19
N VAL A 130 -1.33 2.49 28.51
CA VAL A 130 -0.89 1.38 29.37
C VAL A 130 -2.02 0.99 30.31
N PHE A 131 -2.43 -0.27 30.21
CA PHE A 131 -3.31 -0.92 31.18
C PHE A 131 -2.44 -1.74 32.16
N SER A 132 -2.50 -1.43 33.45
CA SER A 132 -1.53 -1.96 34.43
C SER A 132 -1.91 -3.32 35.02
N SER A 133 -1.01 -3.86 35.85
CA SER A 133 -1.10 -5.19 36.46
C SER A 133 -2.37 -5.32 37.29
N GLY A 134 -3.23 -6.28 36.91
CA GLY A 134 -4.55 -6.49 37.52
C GLY A 134 -5.74 -6.15 36.60
N MET A 135 -5.50 -5.46 35.48
CA MET A 135 -6.53 -5.25 34.46
C MET A 135 -6.91 -6.56 33.76
N THR A 136 -8.13 -7.01 33.99
CA THR A 136 -8.74 -8.23 33.38
C THR A 136 -10.07 -7.95 32.67
N SER A 137 -10.47 -6.68 32.55
CA SER A 137 -11.74 -6.25 31.98
C SER A 137 -11.65 -4.84 31.36
N SER A 138 -12.71 -4.41 30.69
CA SER A 138 -12.80 -3.13 29.99
C SER A 138 -12.60 -1.91 30.90
N VAL A 139 -11.83 -0.91 30.43
CA VAL A 139 -11.77 0.43 31.05
C VAL A 139 -13.05 1.24 30.86
N PHE A 140 -13.83 0.92 29.82
CA PHE A 140 -15.13 1.52 29.55
C PHE A 140 -16.21 0.84 30.38
N GLU A 141 -17.11 1.61 30.99
CA GLU A 141 -18.22 1.09 31.79
C GLU A 141 -19.16 0.17 30.99
N ASN A 142 -19.36 0.48 29.72
CA ASN A 142 -20.29 -0.22 28.83
C ASN A 142 -19.88 -0.06 27.35
N THR A 143 -20.59 -0.76 26.46
CA THR A 143 -20.34 -0.76 25.01
C THR A 143 -20.49 0.63 24.37
N ASP A 144 -21.43 1.45 24.84
CA ASP A 144 -21.69 2.77 24.27
C ASP A 144 -20.57 3.75 24.66
N ALA A 145 -20.09 3.71 25.90
CA ALA A 145 -18.92 4.47 26.34
C ALA A 145 -17.65 4.10 25.55
N ARG A 146 -17.47 2.81 25.19
CA ARG A 146 -16.39 2.35 24.30
C ARG A 146 -16.59 2.85 22.86
N ALA A 147 -17.82 2.79 22.33
CA ALA A 147 -18.14 3.22 20.97
C ALA A 147 -18.06 4.75 20.77
N ASN A 148 -18.31 5.51 21.83
CA ASN A 148 -18.19 6.98 21.86
C ASN A 148 -16.75 7.47 22.08
N THR A 149 -15.81 6.59 22.44
CA THR A 149 -14.41 6.99 22.68
C THR A 149 -13.53 6.70 21.45
N THR A 150 -12.55 7.56 21.18
CA THR A 150 -11.54 7.38 20.14
C THR A 150 -10.16 7.61 20.73
N PHE A 151 -9.19 6.76 20.42
CA PHE A 151 -7.78 7.01 20.65
C PHE A 151 -7.13 7.35 19.31
N ASN A 152 -6.69 8.59 19.15
CA ASN A 152 -6.04 9.09 17.95
C ASN A 152 -4.53 9.17 18.14
N PHE A 153 -3.78 8.26 17.53
CA PHE A 153 -2.31 8.25 17.61
C PHE A 153 -1.64 9.10 16.52
N GLY A 154 -2.37 10.02 15.89
CA GLY A 154 -1.82 10.99 14.93
C GLY A 154 -0.92 10.38 13.86
N SER A 155 0.27 10.94 13.66
CA SER A 155 1.33 10.38 12.79
C SER A 155 2.31 9.46 13.53
N GLN A 156 2.01 9.06 14.77
CA GLN A 156 2.97 8.44 15.67
C GLN A 156 3.25 6.97 15.33
N ASN A 157 4.43 6.51 15.74
CA ASN A 157 4.85 5.11 15.65
C ASN A 157 4.79 4.46 17.03
N PHE A 158 4.01 3.39 17.18
CA PHE A 158 3.64 2.86 18.50
C PHE A 158 3.52 1.34 18.55
N SER A 159 3.43 0.80 19.76
CA SER A 159 3.00 -0.58 20.04
C SER A 159 1.84 -0.56 21.04
N MET A 160 1.09 -1.66 21.15
CA MET A 160 -0.09 -1.73 22.01
C MET A 160 0.11 -2.78 23.10
N VAL A 161 -0.25 -2.41 24.33
CA VAL A 161 -0.31 -3.31 25.49
C VAL A 161 -1.62 -4.11 25.40
N ASP A 162 -1.70 -5.29 26.03
CA ASP A 162 -2.96 -6.05 26.05
C ASP A 162 -4.06 -5.27 26.80
N GLY A 163 -5.29 -5.33 26.31
CA GLY A 163 -6.44 -4.65 26.89
C GLY A 163 -7.50 -4.25 25.86
N VAL A 164 -8.55 -3.61 26.35
CA VAL A 164 -9.71 -3.19 25.56
C VAL A 164 -9.50 -1.78 25.03
N TYR A 165 -9.36 -1.66 23.71
CA TYR A 165 -9.26 -0.41 22.97
C TYR A 165 -10.61 0.00 22.35
N PRO A 166 -10.92 1.30 22.25
CA PRO A 166 -12.15 1.79 21.67
C PRO A 166 -11.99 1.92 20.14
N ASN A 167 -12.53 2.98 19.52
CA ASN A 167 -12.14 3.32 18.15
C ASN A 167 -10.66 3.74 18.13
N VAL A 168 -9.89 3.29 17.15
CA VAL A 168 -8.47 3.63 16.99
C VAL A 168 -8.25 4.31 15.65
N THR A 169 -7.64 5.50 15.67
CA THR A 169 -7.25 6.25 14.47
C THR A 169 -5.77 6.59 14.46
N PHE A 170 -5.10 6.46 13.30
CA PHE A 170 -3.69 6.87 13.13
C PHE A 170 -3.28 6.90 11.65
N THR A 171 -2.20 7.62 11.34
CA THR A 171 -1.55 7.67 10.02
C THR A 171 -0.11 7.15 10.03
N GLY A 172 0.49 6.99 11.21
CA GLY A 172 1.82 6.41 11.39
C GLY A 172 1.85 4.88 11.30
N ILE A 173 2.67 4.24 12.14
CA ILE A 173 2.92 2.79 12.11
C ILE A 173 2.61 2.15 13.46
N LEU A 174 1.65 1.21 13.47
CA LEU A 174 1.49 0.23 14.54
C LEU A 174 2.53 -0.89 14.36
N TYR A 175 3.35 -1.12 15.37
CA TYR A 175 4.25 -2.26 15.44
C TYR A 175 3.55 -3.43 16.15
N ALA A 176 3.23 -4.47 15.38
CA ALA A 176 2.69 -5.74 15.85
C ALA A 176 3.79 -6.52 16.56
N LYS A 177 3.85 -6.38 17.89
CA LYS A 177 4.91 -6.92 18.74
C LYS A 177 4.43 -7.13 20.18
N ARG A 178 5.02 -8.10 20.89
CA ARG A 178 4.93 -8.17 22.35
C ARG A 178 5.98 -7.28 22.99
N ILE A 179 5.53 -6.45 23.93
CA ILE A 179 6.34 -5.49 24.68
C ILE A 179 6.11 -5.69 26.18
N TYR A 180 7.14 -5.38 26.95
CA TYR A 180 7.20 -5.62 28.39
C TYR A 180 7.49 -4.33 29.17
N SER A 181 7.06 -4.32 30.43
CA SER A 181 7.22 -3.17 31.33
C SER A 181 8.65 -3.01 31.86
N ASP A 182 9.40 -4.11 31.95
CA ASP A 182 10.80 -4.15 32.40
C ASP A 182 11.67 -5.10 31.56
N ASN A 183 12.98 -5.08 31.82
CA ASN A 183 13.94 -5.97 31.17
C ASN A 183 13.87 -7.43 31.66
N ALA A 184 13.17 -7.70 32.77
CA ALA A 184 12.87 -9.04 33.27
C ALA A 184 11.69 -9.70 32.54
N LYS A 185 11.05 -8.97 31.61
CA LYS A 185 9.90 -9.39 30.81
C LYS A 185 8.62 -9.51 31.65
N THR A 186 8.44 -8.60 32.61
CA THR A 186 7.18 -8.46 33.34
C THR A 186 6.10 -7.92 32.40
N GLU A 187 5.03 -8.70 32.24
CA GLU A 187 3.83 -8.29 31.51
C GLU A 187 3.20 -7.04 32.13
N PHE A 188 2.62 -6.18 31.30
CA PHE A 188 1.88 -5.02 31.79
C PHE A 188 0.60 -5.43 32.53
N ASN A 189 -0.09 -6.49 32.08
CA ASN A 189 -1.30 -7.02 32.70
C ASN A 189 -1.54 -8.49 32.27
N THR A 190 -2.70 -9.05 32.58
CA THR A 190 -3.06 -10.44 32.30
C THR A 190 -4.31 -10.56 31.42
N TYR A 191 -4.58 -9.57 30.56
CA TYR A 191 -5.76 -9.56 29.69
C TYR A 191 -5.59 -10.52 28.49
N GLY A 192 -4.40 -10.57 27.89
CA GLY A 192 -3.98 -11.61 26.92
C GLY A 192 -4.20 -11.29 25.43
N SER A 193 -4.84 -10.17 25.10
CA SER A 193 -5.06 -9.73 23.71
C SER A 193 -5.19 -8.21 23.59
N VAL A 194 -5.03 -7.67 22.37
CA VAL A 194 -5.33 -6.28 22.03
C VAL A 194 -6.69 -6.24 21.33
N ASP A 195 -7.74 -5.90 22.07
CA ASP A 195 -9.13 -5.97 21.59
C ASP A 195 -9.57 -4.58 21.09
N ILE A 196 -9.64 -4.41 19.76
CA ILE A 196 -9.90 -3.12 19.11
C ILE A 196 -11.32 -3.09 18.55
N LEU A 197 -12.08 -2.04 18.89
CA LEU A 197 -13.46 -1.89 18.43
C LEU A 197 -13.48 -1.61 16.92
N ASN A 198 -13.05 -0.43 16.50
CA ASN A 198 -12.89 -0.05 15.09
C ASN A 198 -11.43 0.31 14.83
N PHE A 199 -10.87 -0.14 13.71
CA PHE A 199 -9.48 0.10 13.34
C PHE A 199 -9.41 0.91 12.05
N ASN A 200 -9.14 2.20 12.17
CA ASN A 200 -9.08 3.14 11.05
C ASN A 200 -7.71 3.80 10.98
N GLY A 201 -6.72 3.15 10.38
CA GLY A 201 -5.39 3.76 10.33
C GLY A 201 -4.35 3.07 9.48
N GLY A 202 -3.21 3.77 9.38
CA GLY A 202 -2.12 3.57 8.43
C GLY A 202 -1.46 2.20 8.44
N GLN A 203 -0.15 2.13 8.68
CA GLN A 203 0.60 0.89 8.46
C GLN A 203 0.63 0.02 9.72
N VAL A 204 0.49 -1.29 9.54
CA VAL A 204 0.88 -2.29 10.55
C VAL A 204 2.13 -3.00 10.07
N LYS A 205 3.17 -3.02 10.89
CA LYS A 205 4.44 -3.70 10.61
C LYS A 205 4.84 -4.61 11.76
N SER A 206 5.56 -5.68 11.44
CA SER A 206 6.27 -6.46 12.43
C SER A 206 7.75 -6.47 12.07
N SER A 207 8.63 -6.25 13.06
CA SER A 207 10.07 -6.17 12.85
C SER A 207 10.83 -6.68 14.07
N SER A 208 12.08 -7.13 13.85
CA SER A 208 12.94 -7.71 14.88
C SER A 208 12.23 -8.80 15.68
N PHE A 209 11.57 -9.72 14.97
CA PHE A 209 10.68 -10.74 15.53
C PHE A 209 11.41 -11.60 16.58
N ASN A 210 10.72 -11.93 17.66
CA ASN A 210 11.18 -12.85 18.68
C ASN A 210 10.16 -14.01 18.84
N ILE A 211 10.46 -14.97 19.72
CA ILE A 211 9.57 -16.12 19.99
C ILE A 211 8.34 -15.76 20.84
N TYR A 212 8.43 -14.70 21.64
CA TYR A 212 7.34 -14.24 22.51
C TYR A 212 6.24 -13.49 21.75
N ASP A 213 6.56 -12.98 20.56
CA ASP A 213 5.61 -12.36 19.63
C ASP A 213 4.50 -13.36 19.20
N TYR A 214 4.75 -14.68 19.23
CA TYR A 214 3.74 -15.71 18.89
C TYR A 214 2.54 -15.79 19.83
N GLU A 215 2.71 -15.34 21.08
CA GLU A 215 1.67 -15.32 22.11
C GLU A 215 0.90 -14.00 22.15
N LYS A 216 1.29 -13.00 21.33
CA LYS A 216 0.57 -11.73 21.21
C LYS A 216 -0.62 -11.90 20.27
N GLU A 217 -1.80 -11.45 20.70
CA GLU A 217 -3.01 -11.45 19.86
C GLU A 217 -3.53 -10.03 19.61
N TYR A 218 -4.03 -9.79 18.40
CA TYR A 218 -4.80 -8.60 18.02
C TYR A 218 -6.18 -9.05 17.56
N TYR A 219 -7.24 -8.52 18.17
CA TYR A 219 -8.61 -8.85 17.84
C TYR A 219 -9.35 -7.62 17.29
N PHE A 220 -9.82 -7.75 16.05
CA PHE A 220 -10.57 -6.74 15.33
C PHE A 220 -12.06 -7.08 15.41
N GLU A 221 -12.81 -6.29 16.17
CA GLU A 221 -14.23 -6.54 16.44
C GLU A 221 -15.17 -5.97 15.37
N LYS A 222 -14.79 -4.85 14.73
CA LYS A 222 -15.60 -4.15 13.74
C LYS A 222 -14.81 -3.67 12.51
N ASP A 223 -15.04 -2.42 12.08
CA ASP A 223 -14.63 -1.93 10.77
C ASP A 223 -13.10 -1.81 10.66
N LEU A 224 -12.58 -2.22 9.49
CA LEU A 224 -11.19 -2.04 9.06
C LEU A 224 -11.18 -1.02 7.91
N THR A 225 -10.62 0.17 8.13
CA THR A 225 -10.57 1.24 7.14
C THR A 225 -9.19 1.92 7.08
N SER A 226 -8.90 2.56 5.95
CA SER A 226 -7.66 3.31 5.72
C SER A 226 -6.33 2.55 5.97
N LEU A 227 -6.34 1.22 5.88
CA LEU A 227 -5.15 0.39 6.03
C LEU A 227 -4.11 0.78 4.98
N GLY A 228 -2.92 1.18 5.42
CA GLY A 228 -1.83 1.58 4.54
C GLY A 228 -1.21 0.41 3.76
N GLU A 229 -0.14 0.69 3.01
CA GLU A 229 0.56 -0.29 2.15
C GLU A 229 0.99 -1.60 2.85
N TYR A 230 1.19 -1.59 4.16
CA TYR A 230 1.64 -2.73 4.94
C TYR A 230 0.63 -3.03 6.04
N PHE A 231 0.15 -4.27 6.08
CA PHE A 231 -0.71 -4.80 7.14
C PHE A 231 -0.13 -6.16 7.61
N GLN A 232 0.99 -6.05 8.33
CA GLN A 232 1.89 -7.17 8.64
C GLN A 232 1.95 -7.44 10.14
N PHE A 233 1.32 -8.53 10.57
CA PHE A 233 1.33 -9.01 11.96
C PHE A 233 2.54 -9.89 12.26
N GLY A 234 3.28 -10.32 11.23
CA GLY A 234 4.53 -11.06 11.39
C GLY A 234 4.30 -12.36 12.14
N HIS A 235 4.84 -12.46 13.37
CA HIS A 235 4.68 -13.63 14.23
C HIS A 235 3.43 -13.61 15.13
N THR A 236 2.72 -12.48 15.26
CA THR A 236 1.57 -12.39 16.16
C THR A 236 0.32 -13.07 15.57
N THR A 237 -0.69 -13.30 16.41
CA THR A 237 -2.01 -13.78 15.98
C THR A 237 -2.91 -12.59 15.64
N ALA A 238 -3.60 -12.66 14.49
CA ALA A 238 -4.62 -11.70 14.09
C ALA A 238 -6.00 -12.37 14.05
N ARG A 239 -6.95 -11.84 14.81
CA ARG A 239 -8.29 -12.40 15.04
C ARG A 239 -9.32 -11.43 14.46
N PHE A 240 -10.24 -11.92 13.64
CA PHE A 240 -11.13 -11.07 12.86
C PHE A 240 -12.58 -11.50 13.02
N LYS A 241 -13.40 -10.64 13.63
CA LYS A 241 -14.85 -10.75 13.60
C LYS A 241 -15.40 -9.92 12.44
N THR A 242 -16.37 -10.45 11.70
CA THR A 242 -17.06 -9.63 10.69
C THR A 242 -17.90 -8.58 11.38
N TYR A 243 -17.99 -7.41 10.77
CA TYR A 243 -18.98 -6.40 11.13
C TYR A 243 -19.54 -5.72 9.89
N ARG A 244 -20.82 -5.36 9.95
CA ARG A 244 -21.41 -4.39 9.02
C ARG A 244 -22.27 -3.40 9.79
N SER A 245 -21.93 -2.13 9.69
CA SER A 245 -22.74 -1.02 10.25
C SER A 245 -24.15 -0.94 9.66
N SER A 246 -24.37 -1.50 8.45
CA SER A 246 -25.71 -1.67 7.88
C SER A 246 -25.82 -2.85 6.89
N GLY A 247 -27.03 -3.43 6.84
CA GLY A 247 -27.36 -4.56 5.98
C GLY A 247 -26.68 -5.87 6.41
N THR A 248 -26.57 -6.81 5.47
CA THR A 248 -25.90 -8.09 5.67
C THR A 248 -25.05 -8.47 4.46
N GLY A 249 -24.11 -9.40 4.63
CA GLY A 249 -23.34 -10.03 3.55
C GLY A 249 -21.82 -9.91 3.72
N SER A 250 -21.10 -9.87 2.60
CA SER A 250 -19.64 -9.90 2.57
C SER A 250 -18.98 -8.68 3.22
N VAL A 251 -17.83 -8.92 3.85
CA VAL A 251 -16.82 -7.92 4.22
C VAL A 251 -15.51 -8.36 3.56
N THR A 252 -14.82 -7.44 2.88
CA THR A 252 -13.57 -7.75 2.16
C THR A 252 -12.46 -8.06 3.15
N PHE A 253 -11.83 -9.23 3.08
CA PHE A 253 -10.74 -9.61 3.98
C PHE A 253 -9.39 -9.07 3.47
N PRO A 254 -8.55 -8.49 4.34
CA PRO A 254 -7.25 -7.97 3.93
C PRO A 254 -6.27 -9.09 3.57
N VAL A 255 -5.98 -9.25 2.27
CA VAL A 255 -4.91 -10.11 1.73
C VAL A 255 -3.98 -9.33 0.80
N THR A 256 -2.78 -9.84 0.54
CA THR A 256 -1.81 -9.20 -0.36
C THR A 256 -2.40 -8.99 -1.75
N GLY A 257 -2.34 -7.76 -2.25
CA GLY A 257 -2.93 -7.33 -3.51
C GLY A 257 -4.42 -6.94 -3.46
N GLU A 258 -5.11 -7.08 -2.31
CA GLU A 258 -6.49 -6.61 -2.13
C GLU A 258 -6.53 -5.08 -2.04
N LEU A 259 -6.62 -4.42 -3.20
CA LEU A 259 -6.85 -2.98 -3.27
C LEU A 259 -8.35 -2.69 -3.20
N LYS A 260 -8.73 -1.95 -2.17
CA LYS A 260 -10.10 -1.47 -1.97
C LYS A 260 -10.00 0.01 -1.63
N SER A 261 -10.31 0.87 -2.60
CA SER A 261 -10.15 2.32 -2.47
C SER A 261 -10.80 2.85 -1.18
N ALA A 262 -10.08 3.74 -0.50
CA ALA A 262 -10.33 4.25 0.87
C ALA A 262 -10.31 3.22 2.03
N ALA A 263 -10.17 1.92 1.77
CA ALA A 263 -10.10 0.89 2.82
C ALA A 263 -8.72 0.24 2.94
N PHE A 264 -8.14 -0.28 1.86
CA PHE A 264 -6.92 -1.10 1.88
C PHE A 264 -5.90 -0.68 0.81
N GLY A 265 -4.65 -0.47 1.23
CA GLY A 265 -3.50 -0.22 0.37
C GLY A 265 -3.29 1.26 0.02
N ASN A 266 -2.45 1.48 -0.99
CA ASN A 266 -2.20 2.80 -1.56
C ASN A 266 -2.62 2.83 -3.03
N ASP A 267 -3.70 3.56 -3.33
CA ASP A 267 -4.25 3.73 -4.67
C ASP A 267 -3.28 4.43 -5.65
N THR A 268 -2.21 5.08 -5.16
CA THR A 268 -1.17 5.71 -6.00
C THR A 268 -0.12 4.70 -6.47
N THR A 269 0.25 3.74 -5.63
CA THR A 269 1.29 2.74 -5.92
C THR A 269 0.70 1.38 -6.33
N ASN A 270 -0.63 1.21 -6.20
CA ASN A 270 -1.35 -0.04 -6.43
C ASN A 270 -0.75 -1.22 -5.62
N ASN A 271 -0.35 -0.93 -4.37
CA ASN A 271 0.29 -1.87 -3.46
C ASN A 271 -0.50 -2.07 -2.16
N PHE A 272 -0.60 -3.33 -1.73
CA PHE A 272 -1.05 -3.73 -0.39
C PHE A 272 -0.39 -5.06 -0.01
N TYR A 273 0.40 -5.06 1.06
CA TYR A 273 1.21 -6.19 1.52
C TYR A 273 0.72 -6.68 2.88
N THR A 274 0.27 -7.93 2.94
CA THR A 274 -0.12 -8.58 4.19
C THR A 274 0.92 -9.62 4.62
N GLN A 275 1.02 -9.87 5.92
CA GLN A 275 1.81 -10.96 6.47
C GLN A 275 1.16 -11.44 7.76
N TYR A 276 0.78 -12.72 7.79
CA TYR A 276 0.16 -13.36 8.96
C TYR A 276 0.94 -14.61 9.35
N HIS A 277 1.23 -14.79 10.63
CA HIS A 277 1.56 -16.11 11.15
C HIS A 277 0.27 -16.90 11.39
N LYS A 278 -0.59 -16.40 12.27
CA LYS A 278 -1.87 -17.04 12.60
C LYS A 278 -3.04 -16.10 12.34
N VAL A 279 -4.04 -16.61 11.61
CA VAL A 279 -5.33 -15.95 11.39
C VAL A 279 -6.42 -16.74 12.10
N ILE A 280 -7.23 -16.07 12.89
CA ILE A 280 -8.49 -16.63 13.43
C ILE A 280 -9.66 -15.83 12.84
N ILE A 281 -10.61 -16.53 12.22
CA ILE A 281 -11.90 -15.97 11.82
C ILE A 281 -12.88 -16.29 12.92
N GLU A 282 -13.31 -15.25 13.64
CA GLU A 282 -14.17 -15.36 14.82
C GLU A 282 -15.65 -15.41 14.46
N ASN A 283 -16.49 -15.73 15.45
CA ASN A 283 -17.93 -15.71 15.29
C ASN A 283 -18.43 -14.31 14.87
N ASN A 284 -19.17 -14.28 13.77
CA ASN A 284 -19.63 -13.08 13.10
C ASN A 284 -20.57 -12.24 13.99
N ASP A 285 -20.64 -10.93 13.75
CA ASP A 285 -21.66 -10.04 14.34
C ASP A 285 -23.11 -10.45 13.99
N SER A 286 -23.29 -11.05 12.82
CA SER A 286 -24.57 -11.53 12.30
C SER A 286 -24.37 -12.84 11.52
N SER A 287 -25.34 -13.74 11.63
CA SER A 287 -25.38 -15.03 10.93
C SER A 287 -25.48 -14.93 9.40
N SER A 288 -25.61 -13.71 8.85
CA SER A 288 -25.58 -13.44 7.40
C SER A 288 -24.31 -12.75 6.92
N ASN A 289 -23.42 -12.34 7.84
CA ASN A 289 -22.15 -11.71 7.49
C ASN A 289 -21.06 -12.76 7.30
N TYR A 290 -20.01 -12.40 6.56
CA TYR A 290 -18.87 -13.28 6.29
C TYR A 290 -17.68 -12.48 5.75
N TRP A 291 -16.48 -12.99 5.97
CA TRP A 291 -15.27 -12.49 5.30
C TRP A 291 -15.17 -13.08 3.89
N LEU A 292 -14.83 -12.23 2.93
CA LEU A 292 -14.67 -12.56 1.51
C LEU A 292 -13.30 -12.09 1.02
N VAL A 293 -12.51 -13.00 0.46
CA VAL A 293 -11.29 -12.64 -0.31
C VAL A 293 -11.67 -12.41 -1.77
N SER A 294 -11.18 -11.34 -2.40
CA SER A 294 -11.49 -11.06 -3.82
C SER A 294 -10.88 -12.06 -4.80
N ALA A 295 -11.57 -12.22 -5.93
CA ALA A 295 -11.29 -13.25 -6.92
C ALA A 295 -9.87 -13.19 -7.52
N GLY A 296 -9.15 -14.31 -7.44
CA GLY A 296 -7.81 -14.47 -7.98
C GLY A 296 -6.67 -14.03 -7.07
N LEU A 297 -6.95 -13.63 -5.82
CA LEU A 297 -5.93 -13.31 -4.80
C LEU A 297 -5.51 -14.54 -3.98
N THR A 298 -4.56 -14.35 -3.06
CA THR A 298 -4.04 -15.42 -2.20
C THR A 298 -3.88 -14.96 -0.76
N LEU A 299 -4.46 -15.72 0.18
CA LEU A 299 -4.13 -15.62 1.60
C LEU A 299 -2.91 -16.50 1.88
N GLU A 300 -1.83 -15.91 2.40
CA GLU A 300 -0.65 -16.65 2.88
C GLU A 300 -0.56 -16.53 4.41
N CYS A 301 -0.46 -17.65 5.10
CA CYS A 301 -0.31 -17.73 6.56
C CYS A 301 0.41 -19.02 6.99
N ASN A 302 0.76 -19.15 8.28
CA ASN A 302 1.24 -20.43 8.83
C ASN A 302 0.11 -21.25 9.46
N GLU A 303 -0.91 -20.60 10.02
CA GLU A 303 -2.06 -21.23 10.67
C GLU A 303 -3.34 -20.44 10.39
N LEU A 304 -4.39 -21.12 9.94
CA LEU A 304 -5.73 -20.57 9.76
C LEU A 304 -6.72 -21.34 10.64
N VAL A 305 -7.51 -20.62 11.42
CA VAL A 305 -8.60 -21.15 12.23
C VAL A 305 -9.90 -20.45 11.84
N ILE A 306 -10.94 -21.22 11.53
CA ILE A 306 -12.31 -20.72 11.37
C ILE A 306 -13.10 -21.20 12.59
N SER A 307 -13.28 -20.31 13.57
CA SER A 307 -14.03 -20.60 14.81
C SER A 307 -15.49 -20.96 14.51
N ASP A 308 -16.17 -21.62 15.45
CA ASP A 308 -17.62 -21.83 15.37
C ASP A 308 -18.36 -20.49 15.18
N GLY A 309 -19.40 -20.51 14.32
CA GLY A 309 -20.11 -19.31 13.86
C GLY A 309 -19.33 -18.39 12.90
N GLY A 310 -18.01 -18.52 12.80
CA GLY A 310 -17.18 -17.77 11.86
C GLY A 310 -17.43 -18.19 10.41
N ARG A 311 -17.29 -17.26 9.45
CA ARG A 311 -17.46 -17.54 8.02
C ARG A 311 -16.42 -16.88 7.13
N PHE A 312 -15.80 -17.69 6.27
CA PHE A 312 -14.71 -17.26 5.40
C PHE A 312 -14.85 -17.87 4.01
N TYR A 313 -14.98 -17.05 2.98
CA TYR A 313 -15.22 -17.52 1.62
C TYR A 313 -14.29 -16.86 0.60
N GLY A 314 -14.03 -17.57 -0.49
CA GLY A 314 -13.65 -16.98 -1.77
C GLY A 314 -14.89 -16.74 -2.63
N PRO A 315 -14.72 -16.27 -3.88
CA PRO A 315 -15.80 -16.25 -4.86
C PRO A 315 -16.34 -17.66 -5.15
N SER A 316 -17.43 -17.71 -5.91
CA SER A 316 -18.00 -18.93 -6.48
C SER A 316 -18.70 -18.64 -7.82
N SER A 317 -18.06 -17.85 -8.68
CA SER A 317 -18.69 -17.22 -9.86
C SER A 317 -18.32 -17.87 -11.20
N GLY A 318 -17.48 -18.92 -11.18
CA GLY A 318 -16.94 -19.55 -12.39
C GLY A 318 -15.80 -18.76 -13.02
N THR A 319 -15.20 -17.82 -12.26
CA THR A 319 -14.13 -16.93 -12.75
C THR A 319 -12.77 -17.38 -12.19
N LYS A 320 -12.20 -16.65 -11.23
CA LYS A 320 -10.86 -16.87 -10.67
C LYS A 320 -10.96 -17.35 -9.23
N ALA A 321 -10.36 -18.49 -8.92
CA ALA A 321 -10.34 -19.01 -7.56
C ALA A 321 -9.54 -18.10 -6.62
N VAL A 322 -9.90 -18.08 -5.34
CA VAL A 322 -8.99 -17.64 -4.29
C VAL A 322 -8.16 -18.83 -3.84
N ALA A 323 -6.87 -18.63 -3.63
CA ALA A 323 -6.00 -19.61 -2.98
C ALA A 323 -5.78 -19.26 -1.50
N ILE A 324 -5.73 -20.27 -0.65
CA ILE A 324 -5.17 -20.19 0.71
C ILE A 324 -3.92 -21.06 0.72
N ARG A 325 -2.80 -20.48 1.14
CA ARG A 325 -1.54 -21.18 1.39
C ARG A 325 -1.27 -21.14 2.89
N SER A 326 -1.27 -22.31 3.51
CA SER A 326 -1.11 -22.46 4.96
C SER A 326 -0.10 -23.56 5.27
N VAL A 327 0.86 -23.28 6.15
CA VAL A 327 1.89 -24.26 6.58
C VAL A 327 1.25 -25.40 7.38
N LYS A 328 0.34 -25.08 8.30
CA LYS A 328 -0.51 -26.04 9.01
C LYS A 328 -1.82 -26.21 8.23
N ARG A 329 -2.43 -27.39 8.30
CA ARG A 329 -3.79 -27.60 7.77
C ARG A 329 -4.77 -26.71 8.55
N PRO A 330 -5.67 -25.95 7.88
CA PRO A 330 -6.64 -25.11 8.57
C PRO A 330 -7.53 -25.90 9.52
N THR A 331 -7.82 -25.32 10.68
CA THR A 331 -8.82 -25.84 11.63
C THR A 331 -10.15 -25.17 11.32
N VAL A 332 -11.16 -25.94 10.91
CA VAL A 332 -12.45 -25.40 10.46
C VAL A 332 -13.57 -25.97 11.33
N GLN A 333 -14.22 -25.09 12.08
CA GLN A 333 -15.42 -25.35 12.89
C GLN A 333 -16.61 -24.54 12.39
N GLY A 334 -16.38 -23.32 11.91
CA GLY A 334 -17.35 -22.51 11.15
C GLY A 334 -17.51 -22.94 9.69
N ASP A 335 -18.01 -22.04 8.84
CA ASP A 335 -18.34 -22.33 7.44
C ASP A 335 -17.35 -21.68 6.46
N TRP A 336 -17.05 -22.39 5.37
CA TRP A 336 -16.13 -21.95 4.31
C TRP A 336 -16.37 -22.70 2.99
N ASN A 337 -15.93 -22.15 1.85
CA ASN A 337 -16.16 -22.71 0.52
C ASN A 337 -14.86 -23.18 -0.19
N PHE A 338 -13.91 -23.73 0.55
CA PHE A 338 -12.60 -24.13 0.01
C PHE A 338 -12.44 -25.65 -0.09
N ARG A 339 -11.78 -26.10 -1.15
CA ARG A 339 -11.31 -27.50 -1.32
C ARG A 339 -9.79 -27.55 -1.26
N GLN A 340 -9.25 -28.63 -0.73
CA GLN A 340 -7.80 -28.86 -0.79
C GLN A 340 -7.39 -29.29 -2.21
N THR A 341 -6.36 -28.67 -2.78
CA THR A 341 -5.79 -29.01 -4.10
C THR A 341 -4.38 -29.60 -3.99
N ALA A 342 -3.62 -29.22 -2.96
CA ALA A 342 -2.36 -29.85 -2.55
C ALA A 342 -2.21 -29.76 -1.02
N ASP A 343 -1.19 -30.40 -0.43
CA ASP A 343 -0.96 -30.20 1.01
C ASP A 343 -0.56 -28.75 1.30
N GLY A 344 -1.24 -28.12 2.26
CA GLY A 344 -1.12 -26.69 2.53
C GLY A 344 -1.73 -25.73 1.49
N ILE A 345 -2.34 -26.21 0.39
CA ILE A 345 -2.97 -25.36 -0.63
C ILE A 345 -4.45 -25.70 -0.80
N TYR A 346 -5.28 -24.68 -0.64
CA TYR A 346 -6.75 -24.76 -0.74
C TYR A 346 -7.25 -23.72 -1.74
N GLU A 347 -8.28 -24.05 -2.53
CA GLU A 347 -8.88 -23.15 -3.52
C GLU A 347 -10.39 -23.04 -3.35
N SER A 348 -10.98 -21.88 -3.67
CA SER A 348 -12.43 -21.71 -3.63
C SER A 348 -13.15 -22.62 -4.63
N ILE A 349 -14.26 -23.22 -4.21
CA ILE A 349 -15.02 -24.16 -5.03
C ILE A 349 -15.86 -23.43 -6.10
N GLY A 350 -15.93 -24.03 -7.28
CA GLY A 350 -16.72 -23.49 -8.40
C GLY A 350 -15.97 -22.53 -9.32
N ASP A 351 -14.78 -22.07 -8.95
CA ASP A 351 -13.92 -21.23 -9.81
C ASP A 351 -12.74 -22.00 -10.42
N SER A 352 -12.08 -21.36 -11.40
CA SER A 352 -10.88 -21.92 -12.04
C SER A 352 -9.60 -21.37 -11.42
N SER A 353 -8.66 -22.27 -11.12
CA SER A 353 -7.34 -21.99 -10.54
C SER A 353 -6.56 -20.93 -11.33
N ASN A 354 -5.84 -20.05 -10.64
CA ASN A 354 -4.97 -19.05 -11.26
C ASN A 354 -3.79 -18.67 -10.36
N THR A 355 -2.66 -18.32 -10.96
CA THR A 355 -1.52 -17.72 -10.23
C THR A 355 -1.63 -16.19 -10.28
N PRO A 356 -1.69 -15.47 -9.13
CA PRO A 356 -1.71 -14.01 -9.12
C PRO A 356 -0.36 -13.42 -9.56
N VAL A 357 -0.38 -12.12 -9.89
CA VAL A 357 0.80 -11.38 -10.37
C VAL A 357 1.94 -11.40 -9.35
N PHE A 358 1.60 -11.25 -8.06
CA PHE A 358 2.55 -11.30 -6.95
C PHE A 358 3.37 -12.60 -6.88
N HIS A 359 2.86 -13.72 -7.39
CA HIS A 359 3.58 -15.00 -7.45
C HIS A 359 4.18 -15.30 -8.83
N GLY A 360 4.50 -14.27 -9.61
CA GLY A 360 5.08 -14.39 -10.96
C GLY A 360 4.07 -14.83 -12.03
N GLY A 361 2.78 -14.91 -11.71
CA GLY A 361 1.73 -15.16 -12.68
C GLY A 361 1.35 -13.91 -13.49
N THR A 362 0.39 -14.05 -14.40
CA THR A 362 -0.25 -12.90 -15.08
C THR A 362 -1.54 -12.45 -14.38
N GLY A 363 -2.02 -13.21 -13.39
CA GLY A 363 -3.37 -13.06 -12.84
C GLY A 363 -4.49 -13.28 -13.86
N ARG A 364 -4.21 -13.82 -15.05
CA ARG A 364 -5.15 -14.00 -16.16
C ARG A 364 -5.18 -15.44 -16.64
N GLN A 365 -6.38 -15.93 -16.95
CA GLN A 365 -6.60 -17.25 -17.57
C GLN A 365 -6.44 -17.22 -19.09
N THR A 366 -6.68 -16.06 -19.71
CA THR A 366 -6.56 -15.84 -21.16
C THR A 366 -5.89 -14.50 -21.44
N LEU A 367 -5.15 -14.45 -22.56
CA LEU A 367 -4.55 -13.23 -23.10
C LEU A 367 -5.16 -12.94 -24.46
N THR A 368 -5.55 -11.68 -24.71
CA THR A 368 -6.06 -11.26 -26.01
C THR A 368 -4.93 -11.30 -27.04
N LYS A 369 -5.18 -11.85 -28.23
CA LYS A 369 -4.21 -11.89 -29.32
C LYS A 369 -3.74 -10.46 -29.66
N ASN A 370 -2.45 -10.30 -29.97
CA ASN A 370 -1.80 -9.02 -30.31
C ASN A 370 -1.80 -7.97 -29.18
N THR A 371 -1.81 -8.39 -27.91
CA THR A 371 -1.70 -7.46 -26.77
C THR A 371 -0.39 -7.62 -26.03
N VAL A 372 0.13 -6.52 -25.49
CA VAL A 372 1.33 -6.51 -24.64
C VAL A 372 0.92 -6.51 -23.17
N LEU A 373 1.59 -7.34 -22.38
CA LEU A 373 1.47 -7.35 -20.93
C LEU A 373 2.29 -6.19 -20.33
N CYS A 374 1.65 -5.28 -19.61
CA CYS A 374 2.33 -4.32 -18.74
C CYS A 374 1.87 -4.49 -17.28
N GLY A 375 2.75 -4.20 -16.32
CA GLY A 375 2.41 -4.20 -14.91
C GLY A 375 1.71 -2.90 -14.50
N ASP A 376 0.66 -3.02 -13.69
CA ASP A 376 -0.11 -1.92 -13.09
C ASP A 376 -0.21 -2.15 -11.56
N GLY A 377 0.96 -2.22 -10.91
CA GLY A 377 1.08 -2.62 -9.50
C GLY A 377 0.77 -4.11 -9.27
N MET A 378 0.29 -4.44 -8.07
CA MET A 378 0.15 -5.84 -7.61
C MET A 378 -1.08 -6.56 -8.21
N ASN A 379 -2.09 -5.81 -8.64
CA ASN A 379 -3.43 -6.36 -8.81
C ASN A 379 -3.77 -6.73 -10.27
N ARG A 380 -3.14 -6.08 -11.26
CA ARG A 380 -3.37 -6.36 -12.69
C ARG A 380 -2.11 -6.28 -13.54
N VAL A 381 -1.92 -7.29 -14.38
CA VAL A 381 -1.27 -7.10 -15.67
C VAL A 381 -2.31 -6.52 -16.62
N VAL A 382 -2.10 -5.29 -17.05
CA VAL A 382 -2.94 -4.60 -18.02
C VAL A 382 -2.53 -5.03 -19.43
N LEU A 383 -3.52 -5.07 -20.32
CA LEU A 383 -3.30 -5.27 -21.75
C LEU A 383 -3.31 -3.89 -22.39
N VAL A 384 -2.18 -3.45 -22.93
CA VAL A 384 -2.16 -2.24 -23.76
C VAL A 384 -2.33 -2.67 -25.21
N ASN A 385 -3.44 -2.24 -25.79
CA ASN A 385 -3.78 -2.53 -27.19
C ASN A 385 -3.26 -1.41 -28.12
N ASP A 386 -3.06 -0.20 -27.56
CA ASP A 386 -2.73 1.03 -28.27
C ASP A 386 -1.36 1.59 -27.86
N LEU A 387 -0.33 0.73 -27.79
CA LEU A 387 1.05 1.20 -27.64
C LEU A 387 1.56 1.82 -28.95
N ASN A 388 1.28 3.11 -29.14
CA ASN A 388 2.09 3.98 -30.00
C ASN A 388 3.47 4.20 -29.35
N LEU A 389 4.27 3.13 -29.27
CA LEU A 389 5.56 3.09 -28.58
C LEU A 389 6.66 3.80 -29.39
N SER A 390 6.65 5.13 -29.36
CA SER A 390 7.71 5.97 -29.93
C SER A 390 8.91 6.08 -28.98
N LEU A 391 9.59 4.96 -28.73
CA LEU A 391 10.85 4.91 -27.97
C LEU A 391 12.06 4.74 -28.91
N PRO A 392 13.10 5.58 -28.82
CA PRO A 392 14.34 5.37 -29.56
C PRO A 392 15.18 4.29 -28.86
N PHE A 393 15.43 3.16 -29.53
CA PHE A 393 16.26 2.08 -28.99
C PHE A 393 17.63 2.00 -29.67
N ILE A 394 18.62 1.62 -28.86
CA ILE A 394 20.05 1.48 -29.20
C ILE A 394 20.46 0.00 -28.98
N TYR A 395 21.55 -0.43 -29.62
CA TYR A 395 21.82 -1.78 -30.13
C TYR A 395 22.46 -2.77 -29.14
N GLN A 396 22.21 -4.09 -29.32
CA GLN A 396 23.14 -5.19 -28.96
C GLN A 396 22.84 -6.49 -29.78
N ARG A 397 23.85 -7.35 -30.00
CA ARG A 397 23.74 -8.71 -30.56
C ARG A 397 24.62 -9.67 -29.73
N ASP A 398 24.02 -10.73 -29.17
CA ASP A 398 24.68 -11.62 -28.20
C ASP A 398 25.25 -12.94 -28.77
N SER A 399 25.04 -13.27 -30.04
CA SER A 399 25.62 -14.49 -30.63
C SER A 399 25.81 -14.40 -32.15
N LEU A 400 26.80 -15.14 -32.66
CA LEU A 400 27.16 -15.20 -34.08
C LEU A 400 26.40 -16.28 -34.88
N GLY A 401 25.44 -16.98 -34.27
CA GLY A 401 24.98 -18.29 -34.77
C GLY A 401 23.62 -18.41 -35.48
N ASN A 402 22.82 -17.36 -35.66
CA ASN A 402 21.55 -17.46 -36.42
C ASN A 402 21.17 -16.16 -37.14
N ASN A 403 20.66 -16.28 -38.36
CA ASN A 403 20.78 -15.23 -39.38
C ASN A 403 19.55 -14.32 -39.53
N ALA A 404 19.14 -13.67 -38.43
CA ALA A 404 18.15 -12.60 -38.47
C ALA A 404 18.45 -11.50 -37.43
N TYR A 405 18.91 -10.35 -37.92
CA TYR A 405 18.99 -9.10 -37.15
C TYR A 405 18.35 -8.01 -37.99
N ASP A 406 17.17 -7.57 -37.59
CA ASP A 406 16.49 -6.46 -38.24
C ASP A 406 16.91 -5.12 -37.60
N LEU A 407 17.03 -4.06 -38.40
CA LEU A 407 17.86 -2.91 -38.08
C LEU A 407 17.39 -1.59 -38.72
N ARG A 408 17.76 -0.49 -38.04
CA ARG A 408 17.94 0.92 -38.49
C ARG A 408 16.72 1.83 -38.63
N SER A 409 17.00 3.07 -38.24
CA SER A 409 16.51 4.28 -38.90
C SER A 409 17.65 5.29 -38.97
N VAL A 410 17.80 6.00 -40.09
CA VAL A 410 18.81 7.04 -40.32
C VAL A 410 18.10 8.35 -40.64
N ALA A 411 17.99 9.23 -39.65
CA ALA A 411 17.51 10.59 -39.89
C ALA A 411 18.53 11.33 -40.77
N ALA A 412 18.17 11.62 -42.01
CA ALA A 412 19.05 12.25 -42.98
C ALA A 412 18.59 13.68 -43.29
N ALA A 413 19.28 14.69 -42.78
CA ALA A 413 19.01 16.06 -43.21
C ALA A 413 19.32 16.21 -44.71
N ALA A 414 18.45 16.92 -45.45
CA ALA A 414 18.51 17.01 -46.91
C ALA A 414 19.64 17.92 -47.47
N SER A 415 20.76 18.08 -46.75
CA SER A 415 21.93 18.87 -47.18
C SER A 415 23.06 17.99 -47.73
N SER A 416 23.84 18.54 -48.66
CA SER A 416 25.08 17.94 -49.16
C SER A 416 26.21 17.89 -48.12
N SER A 417 26.01 18.52 -46.95
CA SER A 417 26.97 18.63 -45.84
C SER A 417 26.67 17.71 -44.65
N SER A 418 25.54 17.00 -44.65
CA SER A 418 25.13 16.15 -43.52
C SER A 418 25.73 14.75 -43.63
N LEU A 419 26.77 14.48 -42.83
CA LEU A 419 27.39 13.15 -42.68
C LEU A 419 26.61 12.31 -41.66
N ASN A 420 25.52 11.70 -42.10
CA ASN A 420 24.78 10.73 -41.29
C ASN A 420 25.52 9.38 -41.36
N ALA A 421 26.52 9.22 -40.48
CA ALA A 421 27.47 8.12 -40.46
C ALA A 421 27.25 7.22 -39.25
N TYR A 422 27.03 5.91 -39.48
CA TYR A 422 26.70 4.94 -38.45
C TYR A 422 27.73 3.81 -38.46
N PRO A 423 28.54 3.63 -37.39
CA PRO A 423 29.44 2.50 -37.30
C PRO A 423 28.65 1.20 -37.20
N MET A 424 28.96 0.24 -38.06
CA MET A 424 28.27 -1.05 -38.14
C MET A 424 28.92 -2.07 -37.19
N ALA A 425 28.14 -2.71 -36.32
CA ALA A 425 28.68 -3.62 -35.30
C ALA A 425 29.24 -4.96 -35.87
N ALA A 426 28.86 -5.32 -37.09
CA ALA A 426 29.28 -6.55 -37.76
C ALA A 426 29.34 -6.34 -39.29
N ALA A 427 29.91 -7.28 -40.04
CA ALA A 427 29.90 -7.26 -41.50
C ALA A 427 28.50 -7.64 -42.06
N GLY A 428 28.16 -7.14 -43.24
CA GLY A 428 26.84 -7.36 -43.82
C GLY A 428 26.59 -6.63 -45.11
N LYS A 429 25.32 -6.59 -45.52
CA LYS A 429 24.85 -6.02 -46.80
C LYS A 429 23.61 -5.17 -46.61
N VAL A 430 23.55 -4.04 -47.30
CA VAL A 430 22.30 -3.30 -47.51
C VAL A 430 21.50 -4.03 -48.58
N ILE A 431 20.28 -4.46 -48.24
CA ILE A 431 19.37 -5.22 -49.12
C ILE A 431 18.21 -4.38 -49.66
N ALA A 432 17.85 -3.30 -48.98
CA ALA A 432 16.85 -2.34 -49.43
C ALA A 432 17.11 -0.93 -48.85
N PHE A 433 16.47 0.06 -49.46
CA PHE A 433 16.50 1.48 -49.08
C PHE A 433 15.09 2.02 -49.21
N SER A 434 14.65 2.81 -48.23
CA SER A 434 13.43 3.61 -48.34
C SER A 434 13.72 5.05 -47.95
N ILE A 435 13.06 5.98 -48.61
CA ILE A 435 13.05 7.38 -48.22
C ILE A 435 11.62 7.85 -48.07
N SER A 436 11.33 8.55 -46.99
CA SER A 436 10.09 9.28 -46.80
C SER A 436 10.38 10.78 -46.68
N SER A 437 9.53 11.60 -47.30
CA SER A 437 9.55 13.05 -47.22
C SER A 437 8.16 13.51 -46.79
N GLY A 438 8.08 14.39 -45.79
CA GLY A 438 6.82 14.93 -45.28
C GLY A 438 6.86 16.45 -45.13
N GLY A 439 5.70 17.08 -45.27
CA GLY A 439 5.49 18.50 -44.96
C GLY A 439 5.70 19.50 -46.10
N THR A 440 6.07 19.07 -47.31
CA THR A 440 6.19 19.94 -48.50
C THR A 440 5.74 19.23 -49.77
N SER A 441 4.92 19.89 -50.60
CA SER A 441 4.57 19.39 -51.93
C SER A 441 5.77 19.38 -52.86
N ILE A 442 6.20 18.21 -53.31
CA ILE A 442 7.23 18.07 -54.35
C ILE A 442 6.64 18.58 -55.67
N SER A 443 7.25 19.57 -56.32
CA SER A 443 6.59 20.38 -57.36
C SER A 443 6.98 20.07 -58.82
N ALA A 444 7.83 19.08 -59.08
CA ALA A 444 8.30 18.75 -60.44
C ALA A 444 8.26 17.24 -60.71
N ASP A 445 7.63 16.83 -61.82
CA ASP A 445 7.31 15.42 -62.10
C ASP A 445 8.43 14.60 -62.75
N ALA A 446 9.41 15.23 -63.40
CA ALA A 446 10.40 14.53 -64.24
C ALA A 446 11.85 14.61 -63.73
N ASN A 447 12.08 15.20 -62.56
CA ASN A 447 13.44 15.43 -62.04
C ASN A 447 13.92 14.25 -61.18
N ASN A 448 15.05 13.66 -61.55
CA ASN A 448 15.67 12.59 -60.79
C ASN A 448 16.38 13.10 -59.53
N GLN A 449 16.51 12.20 -58.55
CA GLN A 449 17.24 12.33 -57.30
C GLN A 449 18.21 11.19 -57.16
N THR A 450 19.41 11.51 -56.69
CA THR A 450 20.45 10.51 -56.43
C THR A 450 20.82 10.56 -54.96
N PHE A 451 20.55 9.47 -54.24
CA PHE A 451 21.07 9.22 -52.91
C PHE A 451 22.17 8.16 -53.01
N GLU A 452 23.32 8.43 -52.43
CA GLU A 452 24.42 7.49 -52.36
C GLU A 452 24.45 6.84 -50.98
N VAL A 453 24.46 5.51 -50.96
CA VAL A 453 24.71 4.70 -49.77
C VAL A 453 26.15 4.18 -49.87
N ARG A 454 27.00 4.57 -48.91
CA ARG A 454 28.46 4.36 -48.97
C ARG A 454 29.03 3.91 -47.64
N THR A 455 30.20 3.27 -47.66
CA THR A 455 30.96 2.89 -46.47
C THR A 455 32.19 3.78 -46.32
N ASN A 456 32.54 4.13 -45.07
CA ASN A 456 33.76 4.87 -44.70
C ASN A 456 34.04 6.16 -45.50
N GLY A 457 32.98 6.82 -45.99
CA GLY A 457 33.10 8.03 -46.81
C GLY A 457 33.60 7.83 -48.24
N GLY A 458 33.83 6.59 -48.68
CA GLY A 458 34.27 6.25 -50.05
C GLY A 458 33.17 6.41 -51.11
N SER A 459 33.41 5.90 -52.32
CA SER A 459 32.40 5.78 -53.37
C SER A 459 31.33 4.75 -52.97
N GLY A 460 30.06 5.11 -53.08
CA GLY A 460 28.94 4.24 -52.74
C GLY A 460 28.14 3.76 -53.93
N THR A 461 27.02 3.09 -53.63
CA THR A 461 26.00 2.77 -54.63
C THR A 461 25.00 3.90 -54.71
N ASN A 462 24.83 4.44 -55.91
CA ASN A 462 23.82 5.46 -56.21
C ASN A 462 22.45 4.82 -56.39
N ILE A 463 21.47 5.34 -55.65
CA ILE A 463 20.06 4.99 -55.72
C ILE A 463 19.36 6.16 -56.41
N LEU A 464 18.87 5.91 -57.62
CA LEU A 464 18.23 6.88 -58.49
C LEU A 464 16.71 6.70 -58.43
N PHE A 465 15.98 7.77 -58.17
CA PHE A 465 14.52 7.79 -58.25
C PHE A 465 14.00 9.18 -58.62
N SER A 466 12.82 9.25 -59.22
CA SER A 466 12.11 10.47 -59.60
C SER A 466 10.88 10.68 -58.69
N ARG A 467 10.14 11.77 -58.88
CA ARG A 467 8.85 11.96 -58.20
C ARG A 467 7.86 10.83 -58.52
N ASN A 468 7.87 10.31 -59.75
CA ASN A 468 6.93 9.28 -60.22
C ASN A 468 7.17 7.91 -59.58
N ASP A 469 8.38 7.66 -59.08
CA ASP A 469 8.72 6.45 -58.34
C ASP A 469 8.24 6.53 -56.87
N MET A 470 7.85 7.72 -56.38
CA MET A 470 7.38 7.90 -55.01
C MET A 470 5.87 7.69 -54.90
N THR A 471 5.44 6.84 -53.97
CA THR A 471 4.05 6.74 -53.53
C THR A 471 3.68 7.97 -52.70
N ASN A 472 2.69 8.74 -53.16
CA ASN A 472 2.14 9.87 -52.42
C ASN A 472 0.89 9.43 -51.63
N THR A 473 0.97 9.41 -50.30
CA THR A 473 -0.10 8.84 -49.46
C THR A 473 -1.21 9.84 -49.12
N ASN A 474 -0.91 11.15 -49.08
CA ASN A 474 -1.88 12.17 -48.62
C ASN A 474 -1.65 13.59 -49.20
N GLY A 475 -0.99 13.70 -50.36
CA GLY A 475 -0.68 14.97 -51.01
C GLY A 475 0.69 15.56 -50.62
N THR A 476 1.11 15.40 -49.36
CA THR A 476 2.34 15.99 -48.80
C THR A 476 3.34 15.00 -48.22
N ASN A 477 2.97 13.72 -48.07
CA ASN A 477 3.87 12.63 -47.68
C ASN A 477 4.17 11.72 -48.87
N TYR A 478 5.45 11.67 -49.25
CA TYR A 478 5.97 10.88 -50.36
C TYR A 478 6.92 9.80 -49.85
N THR A 479 6.76 8.56 -50.31
CA THR A 479 7.63 7.43 -49.94
C THR A 479 8.15 6.71 -51.18
N TYR A 480 9.46 6.43 -51.23
CA TYR A 480 10.06 5.54 -52.22
C TYR A 480 10.75 4.39 -51.50
N THR A 481 10.67 3.19 -52.08
CA THR A 481 11.36 1.99 -51.57
C THR A 481 11.95 1.22 -52.73
N THR A 482 13.21 0.82 -52.62
CA THR A 482 13.89 -0.07 -53.56
C THR A 482 14.52 -1.24 -52.83
N THR A 483 14.46 -2.42 -53.44
CA THR A 483 14.92 -3.70 -52.89
C THR A 483 15.91 -4.37 -53.85
N GLY A 484 16.56 -5.44 -53.42
CA GLY A 484 17.57 -6.13 -54.24
C GLY A 484 18.93 -5.43 -54.27
N LEU A 485 19.19 -4.52 -53.33
CA LEU A 485 20.51 -3.95 -53.12
C LEU A 485 21.49 -5.02 -52.60
N SER A 486 22.79 -4.82 -52.82
CA SER A 486 23.85 -5.73 -52.34
C SER A 486 25.11 -4.97 -51.91
N ILE A 487 24.92 -3.84 -51.22
CA ILE A 487 26.02 -2.96 -50.78
C ILE A 487 26.68 -3.57 -49.55
N SER A 488 27.87 -4.15 -49.72
CA SER A 488 28.58 -4.85 -48.65
C SER A 488 29.36 -3.87 -47.76
N PHE A 489 29.46 -4.19 -46.46
CA PHE A 489 30.21 -3.44 -45.46
C PHE A 489 30.86 -4.41 -44.46
N ALA A 490 31.99 -4.03 -43.89
CA ALA A 490 32.68 -4.77 -42.84
C ALA A 490 32.22 -4.35 -41.44
N ALA A 491 32.62 -5.13 -40.42
CA ALA A 491 32.48 -4.70 -39.03
C ALA A 491 33.31 -3.44 -38.77
N ASN A 492 32.75 -2.49 -38.02
CA ASN A 492 33.21 -1.14 -37.75
C ASN A 492 33.20 -0.16 -38.94
N ASP A 493 32.75 -0.56 -40.13
CA ASP A 493 32.54 0.39 -41.23
C ASP A 493 31.49 1.44 -40.84
N GLN A 494 31.74 2.69 -41.19
CA GLN A 494 30.74 3.75 -41.13
C GLN A 494 29.84 3.68 -42.35
N LEU A 495 28.63 3.16 -42.18
CA LEU A 495 27.61 3.17 -43.22
C LEU A 495 26.93 4.55 -43.25
N GLN A 496 26.94 5.17 -44.42
CA GLN A 496 26.56 6.56 -44.63
C GLN A 496 25.52 6.67 -45.73
N VAL A 497 24.58 7.61 -45.57
CA VAL A 497 23.70 8.08 -46.64
C VAL A 497 23.94 9.57 -46.87
N ARG A 498 24.09 9.96 -48.13
CA ARG A 498 24.04 11.36 -48.56
C ARG A 498 23.27 11.52 -49.86
N ARG A 499 22.68 12.70 -50.08
CA ARG A 499 22.20 13.11 -51.40
C ARG A 499 23.40 13.59 -52.23
N THR A 500 23.57 13.06 -53.44
CA THR A 500 24.69 13.39 -54.33
C THR A 500 24.30 14.24 -55.53
N ALA A 501 23.06 14.13 -56.01
CA ALA A 501 22.54 14.93 -57.12
C ALA A 501 21.00 15.03 -57.09
N GLY A 502 20.45 15.91 -57.93
CA GLY A 502 19.01 16.00 -58.22
C GLY A 502 18.37 17.35 -57.88
N SER A 503 17.27 17.67 -58.56
CA SER A 503 16.61 18.99 -58.52
C SER A 503 15.20 19.02 -57.91
N LEU A 504 14.65 17.88 -57.46
CA LEU A 504 13.50 17.91 -56.52
C LEU A 504 13.91 18.64 -55.23
N VAL A 505 13.01 19.49 -54.73
CA VAL A 505 13.14 20.10 -53.40
C VAL A 505 12.37 19.22 -52.42
N PHE A 506 13.08 18.61 -51.48
CA PHE A 506 12.48 17.98 -50.31
C PHE A 506 12.51 18.97 -49.14
N GLY A 507 11.54 18.85 -48.24
CA GLY A 507 11.68 19.33 -46.87
C GLY A 507 12.58 18.40 -46.05
N ASN A 508 12.15 18.05 -44.84
CA ASN A 508 12.83 17.02 -44.06
C ASN A 508 12.57 15.65 -44.67
N VAL A 509 13.64 14.88 -44.87
CA VAL A 509 13.57 13.48 -45.30
C VAL A 509 14.01 12.55 -44.17
N ASN A 510 13.45 11.35 -44.15
CA ASN A 510 13.89 10.25 -43.31
C ASN A 510 14.32 9.11 -44.25
N VAL A 511 15.52 8.59 -44.05
CA VAL A 511 16.03 7.46 -44.83
C VAL A 511 16.05 6.22 -43.96
N ILE A 512 15.20 5.27 -44.33
CA ILE A 512 15.25 3.91 -43.80
C ILE A 512 16.10 3.08 -44.75
N LEU A 513 16.79 2.12 -44.18
CA LEU A 513 17.87 1.42 -44.82
C LEU A 513 17.80 0.01 -44.22
N TYR A 514 17.70 -1.05 -45.03
CA TYR A 514 17.48 -2.42 -44.50
C TYR A 514 18.78 -3.24 -44.61
N VAL A 515 19.29 -3.72 -43.47
CA VAL A 515 20.50 -4.57 -43.39
C VAL A 515 20.09 -6.03 -43.41
N ARG A 516 20.87 -6.86 -44.12
CA ARG A 516 21.11 -8.25 -43.72
C ARG A 516 22.57 -8.37 -43.33
N TYR A 517 22.85 -8.68 -42.06
CA TYR A 517 24.22 -9.01 -41.64
C TYR A 517 24.62 -10.36 -42.24
N ASP A 518 25.91 -10.52 -42.52
CA ASP A 518 26.47 -11.80 -42.98
C ASP A 518 26.63 -12.78 -41.79
#